data_AF-G3MR62-F1
#
_entry.id   AF-G3MR62-F1
#
_cell.length_a   1.000
_cell.length_b   1.000
_cell.length_c   1.000
_cell.angle_alpha   90.00
_cell.angle_beta   90.00
_cell.angle_gamma   90.00
#
_symmetry.space_group_name_H-M   'P 1'
#
loop_
_entity.id
_entity.type
_entity.pdbx_description
1 polymer ?
#
loop_
_entity_poly.entity_id
_entity_poly.type
_entity_poly.pdbx_seq_one_letter_code
_entity_poly.pdbx_strand_id
1 'polypeptide(L)'
;MSWIKETKLTWLQSAAVRVIKAGRVPSHIAVIMDGNRRFARKQNMQSVEGHVQGFDKLAEVLYWCSELGVSEVTVYAFSIENFKRCKEEVDGLLDLALKKLKNMLNEMDKIHEHGVCIRVLGNLSYLPVELQSVVAEVMYQTQANTRCFLNICLSYTSRDEICKAMQELATGVEKRILSPNDVDETALSRAMYSRKSRDPDLLIRTSGEIRLSDFMLWQSSRSVIEFTSVLWPEFTIWHLLAAVLCYQRQRGLLEAFRCAGPSQLHSSQDLQKFTDSVETRWQEKLQRMRLGQTVQEVPVTSS
;
A
#
# COMPACT_ATOMS: atom_id res chain seq x y z
N MET A 1 4.83 -2.09 -20.54
CA MET A 1 5.65 -2.63 -19.44
C MET A 1 4.71 -3.34 -18.48
N SER A 2 5.00 -4.61 -18.22
CA SER A 2 4.15 -5.52 -17.44
C SER A 2 4.28 -5.28 -15.93
N TRP A 3 3.23 -5.62 -15.18
CA TRP A 3 3.28 -5.65 -13.71
C TRP A 3 4.02 -6.87 -13.16
N ILE A 4 4.02 -7.97 -13.93
CA ILE A 4 4.71 -9.21 -13.56
C ILE A 4 5.98 -9.29 -14.39
N LYS A 5 7.12 -8.97 -13.75
CA LYS A 5 8.44 -9.17 -14.33
C LYS A 5 9.03 -10.47 -13.81
N GLU A 6 9.36 -11.39 -14.70
CA GLU A 6 10.16 -12.58 -14.38
C GLU A 6 11.59 -12.35 -14.86
N THR A 7 12.40 -11.73 -14.00
CA THR A 7 13.79 -11.42 -14.36
C THR A 7 14.71 -12.42 -13.67
N LYS A 8 15.42 -13.26 -14.42
CA LYS A 8 16.34 -14.23 -13.79
C LYS A 8 17.38 -13.51 -12.94
N LEU A 9 17.39 -13.81 -11.64
CA LEU A 9 18.45 -13.39 -10.74
C LEU A 9 19.79 -13.97 -11.21
N THR A 10 20.87 -13.20 -11.08
CA THR A 10 22.21 -13.76 -11.30
C THR A 10 22.52 -14.82 -10.25
N TRP A 11 23.55 -15.63 -10.49
CA TRP A 11 23.99 -16.64 -9.50
C TRP A 11 24.29 -16.00 -8.13
N LEU A 12 25.00 -14.86 -8.13
CA LEU A 12 25.37 -14.17 -6.89
C LEU A 12 24.15 -13.61 -6.16
N GLN A 13 23.20 -13.03 -6.89
CA GLN A 13 21.94 -12.55 -6.32
C GLN A 13 21.11 -13.70 -5.74
N SER A 14 21.03 -14.82 -6.45
CA SER A 14 20.34 -16.02 -5.99
C SER A 14 20.96 -16.61 -4.72
N ALA A 15 22.30 -16.67 -4.67
CA ALA A 15 23.03 -17.11 -3.49
C ALA A 15 22.76 -16.18 -2.28
N ALA A 16 22.82 -14.87 -2.49
CA ALA A 16 22.54 -13.89 -1.44
C ALA A 16 21.09 -14.00 -0.93
N VAL A 17 20.10 -14.10 -1.82
CA VAL A 17 18.69 -14.33 -1.46
C VAL A 17 18.53 -15.59 -0.60
N ARG A 18 19.19 -16.71 -0.96
CA ARG A 18 19.14 -17.95 -0.17
C ARG A 18 19.73 -17.78 1.23
N VAL A 19 20.85 -17.05 1.35
CA VAL A 19 21.46 -16.74 2.66
C VAL A 19 20.50 -15.89 3.51
N ILE A 20 19.91 -14.84 2.93
CA ILE A 20 18.93 -14.00 3.64
C ILE A 20 17.71 -14.80 4.10
N LYS A 21 17.22 -15.73 3.26
CA LYS A 21 16.09 -16.61 3.59
C LYS A 21 16.38 -17.66 4.67
N ALA A 22 17.65 -17.89 5.02
CA ALA A 22 17.98 -18.70 6.19
C ALA A 22 17.58 -18.00 7.51
N GLY A 23 17.53 -16.67 7.49
CA GLY A 23 16.92 -15.87 8.55
C GLY A 23 15.42 -15.65 8.34
N ARG A 24 14.80 -14.87 9.23
CA ARG A 24 13.38 -14.53 9.10
C ARG A 24 13.19 -13.34 8.18
N VAL A 25 12.33 -13.51 7.18
CA VAL A 25 12.00 -12.49 6.18
C VAL A 25 10.76 -11.72 6.65
N PRO A 26 10.68 -10.39 6.44
CA PRO A 26 9.45 -9.64 6.71
C PRO A 26 8.29 -10.18 5.86
N SER A 27 7.14 -10.39 6.48
CA SER A 27 5.95 -10.89 5.78
C SER A 27 5.27 -9.79 4.97
N HIS A 28 5.39 -8.55 5.45
CA HIS A 28 4.86 -7.35 4.82
C HIS A 28 5.92 -6.25 4.75
N ILE A 29 6.23 -5.78 3.54
CA ILE A 29 7.10 -4.61 3.31
C ILE A 29 6.27 -3.43 2.79
N ALA A 30 6.38 -2.27 3.44
CA ALA A 30 5.83 -1.00 2.95
C ALA A 30 6.94 -0.13 2.33
N VAL A 31 6.68 0.53 1.20
CA VAL A 31 7.71 1.29 0.47
C VAL A 31 7.22 2.69 0.08
N ILE A 32 7.98 3.71 0.50
CA ILE A 32 7.86 5.09 0.03
C ILE A 32 8.82 5.28 -1.15
N MET A 33 8.26 5.26 -2.36
CA MET A 33 8.99 5.29 -3.64
C MET A 33 9.42 6.71 -4.05
N ASP A 34 10.23 7.35 -3.22
CA ASP A 34 10.67 8.75 -3.39
C ASP A 34 11.93 8.86 -4.29
N GLY A 35 12.09 10.01 -4.96
CA GLY A 35 13.27 10.33 -5.76
C GLY A 35 13.06 10.37 -7.28
N ASN A 36 11.86 10.04 -7.79
CA ASN A 36 11.59 9.98 -9.24
C ASN A 36 11.94 11.27 -9.99
N ARG A 37 11.51 12.43 -9.47
CA ARG A 37 11.81 13.73 -10.10
C ARG A 37 13.28 14.11 -10.03
N ARG A 38 13.95 13.78 -8.92
CA ARG A 38 15.40 13.99 -8.75
C ARG A 38 16.19 13.13 -9.73
N PHE A 39 15.74 11.90 -9.94
CA PHE A 39 16.33 11.00 -10.92
C PHE A 39 16.14 11.51 -12.34
N ALA A 40 14.94 11.96 -12.72
CA ALA A 40 14.70 12.55 -14.04
C ALA A 40 15.63 13.74 -14.30
N ARG A 41 15.77 14.66 -13.34
CA ARG A 41 16.71 15.79 -13.44
C ARG A 41 18.17 15.32 -13.58
N LYS A 42 18.59 14.32 -12.81
CA LYS A 42 19.94 13.73 -12.89
C LYS A 42 20.23 13.14 -14.27
N GLN A 43 19.21 12.61 -14.95
CA GLN A 43 19.31 11.99 -16.27
C GLN A 43 18.97 12.95 -17.43
N ASN A 44 18.75 14.25 -17.17
CA ASN A 44 18.28 15.24 -18.16
C ASN A 44 16.98 14.82 -18.88
N MET A 45 16.07 14.19 -18.15
CA MET A 45 14.78 13.67 -18.61
C MET A 45 13.61 14.48 -18.07
N GLN A 46 12.45 14.36 -18.70
CA GLN A 46 11.22 14.95 -18.21
C GLN A 46 10.76 14.27 -16.91
N SER A 47 10.10 15.03 -16.02
CA SER A 47 9.64 14.51 -14.71
C SER A 47 8.80 13.24 -14.85
N VAL A 48 7.90 13.21 -15.84
CA VAL A 48 7.02 12.06 -16.15
C VAL A 48 7.83 10.81 -16.50
N GLU A 49 8.94 10.94 -17.23
CA GLU A 49 9.80 9.80 -17.59
C GLU A 49 10.44 9.16 -16.35
N GLY A 50 10.83 9.98 -15.36
CA GLY A 50 11.29 9.49 -14.06
C GLY A 50 10.23 8.68 -13.33
N HIS A 51 8.95 9.08 -13.42
CA HIS A 51 7.83 8.32 -12.86
C HIS A 51 7.55 7.02 -13.63
N VAL A 52 7.70 7.02 -14.95
CA VAL A 52 7.62 5.79 -15.76
C VAL A 52 8.68 4.79 -15.34
N GLN A 53 9.94 5.21 -15.20
CA GLN A 53 11.01 4.34 -14.70
C GLN A 53 10.78 3.89 -13.25
N GLY A 54 10.22 4.78 -12.42
CA GLY A 54 9.80 4.42 -11.07
C GLY A 54 8.76 3.30 -11.04
N PHE A 55 7.80 3.32 -11.97
CA PHE A 55 6.89 2.19 -12.13
C PHE A 55 7.61 0.91 -12.56
N ASP A 56 8.53 0.99 -13.51
CA ASP A 56 9.24 -0.20 -13.97
C ASP A 56 10.13 -0.81 -12.87
N LYS A 57 10.64 0.04 -11.97
CA LYS A 57 11.33 -0.39 -10.76
C LYS A 57 10.39 -1.08 -9.77
N LEU A 58 9.17 -0.60 -9.61
CA LEU A 58 8.17 -1.25 -8.76
C LEU A 58 7.97 -2.71 -9.18
N ALA A 59 7.78 -2.99 -10.47
CA ALA A 59 7.62 -4.35 -10.96
C ALA A 59 8.84 -5.25 -10.64
N GLU A 60 10.06 -4.70 -10.69
CA GLU A 60 11.28 -5.44 -10.29
C GLU A 60 11.33 -5.71 -8.79
N VAL A 61 10.98 -4.72 -7.96
CA VAL A 61 10.95 -4.88 -6.50
C VAL A 61 9.91 -5.90 -6.08
N LEU A 62 8.72 -5.91 -6.71
CA LEU A 62 7.70 -6.93 -6.45
C LEU A 62 8.19 -8.34 -6.77
N TYR A 63 8.91 -8.50 -7.89
CA TYR A 63 9.56 -9.77 -8.22
C TYR A 63 10.60 -10.18 -7.16
N TRP A 64 11.48 -9.27 -6.73
CA TRP A 64 12.48 -9.57 -5.70
C TRP A 64 11.83 -9.92 -4.34
N CYS A 65 10.75 -9.23 -3.97
CA CYS A 65 9.95 -9.55 -2.78
C CYS A 65 9.38 -10.97 -2.87
N SER A 66 8.84 -11.36 -4.03
CA SER A 66 8.37 -12.74 -4.27
C SER A 66 9.49 -13.77 -4.11
N GLU A 67 10.68 -13.53 -4.68
CA GLU A 67 11.83 -14.43 -4.55
C GLU A 67 12.29 -14.60 -3.09
N LEU A 68 12.21 -13.52 -2.31
CA LEU A 68 12.49 -13.54 -0.87
C LEU A 68 11.41 -14.27 -0.04
N GLY A 69 10.21 -14.45 -0.59
CA GLY A 69 9.06 -15.02 0.12
C GLY A 69 8.26 -13.99 0.93
N VAL A 70 8.35 -12.70 0.58
CA VAL A 70 7.50 -11.64 1.14
C VAL A 70 6.09 -11.81 0.57
N SER A 71 5.09 -11.95 1.44
CA SER A 71 3.71 -12.23 1.05
C SER A 71 2.89 -10.97 0.72
N GLU A 72 3.25 -9.82 1.27
CA GLU A 72 2.49 -8.58 1.13
C GLU A 72 3.42 -7.39 0.91
N VAL A 73 3.07 -6.52 -0.05
CA VAL A 73 3.79 -5.28 -0.32
C VAL A 73 2.81 -4.12 -0.37
N THR A 74 3.08 -3.06 0.38
CA THR A 74 2.32 -1.79 0.30
C THR A 74 3.21 -0.70 -0.30
N VAL A 75 2.71 0.05 -1.28
CA VAL A 75 3.49 1.10 -1.94
C VAL A 75 2.80 2.45 -1.91
N TYR A 76 3.57 3.49 -1.63
CA TYR A 76 3.04 4.85 -1.64
C TYR A 76 3.11 5.45 -3.05
N ALA A 77 2.03 5.30 -3.82
CA ALA A 77 1.99 5.71 -5.22
C ALA A 77 1.57 7.18 -5.42
N PHE A 78 0.55 7.66 -4.69
CA PHE A 78 0.08 9.05 -4.79
C PHE A 78 -0.54 9.54 -3.48
N SER A 79 -0.01 10.64 -2.93
CA SER A 79 -0.49 11.25 -1.69
C SER A 79 -1.61 12.27 -1.95
N ILE A 80 -2.52 12.47 -1.00
CA ILE A 80 -3.48 13.60 -1.05
C ILE A 80 -2.72 14.95 -1.15
N GLU A 81 -1.58 15.07 -0.48
CA GLU A 81 -0.72 16.25 -0.54
C GLU A 81 -0.18 16.51 -1.96
N ASN A 82 -0.18 15.51 -2.86
CA ASN A 82 0.29 15.68 -4.23
C ASN A 82 -0.70 16.43 -5.11
N PHE A 83 -1.98 16.55 -4.72
CA PHE A 83 -2.94 17.42 -5.42
C PHE A 83 -2.58 18.91 -5.32
N LYS A 84 -1.69 19.31 -4.40
CA LYS A 84 -1.19 20.69 -4.27
C LYS A 84 -0.13 21.05 -5.33
N ARG A 85 0.29 20.10 -6.18
CA ARG A 85 1.23 20.34 -7.29
C ARG A 85 0.52 21.02 -8.46
N CYS A 86 1.26 21.44 -9.48
CA CYS A 86 0.64 22.03 -10.66
C CYS A 86 -0.27 21.02 -11.37
N LYS A 87 -1.34 21.53 -11.98
CA LYS A 87 -2.40 20.71 -12.59
C LYS A 87 -1.84 19.75 -13.64
N GLU A 88 -0.90 20.20 -14.44
CA GLU A 88 -0.27 19.41 -15.50
C GLU A 88 0.52 18.21 -14.92
N GLU A 89 1.19 18.39 -13.78
CA GLU A 89 1.90 17.29 -13.09
C GLU A 89 0.91 16.30 -12.48
N VAL A 90 -0.17 16.80 -11.85
CA VAL A 90 -1.21 15.96 -11.26
C VAL A 90 -1.92 15.13 -12.33
N ASP A 91 -2.38 15.77 -13.39
CA ASP A 91 -3.08 15.11 -14.51
C ASP A 91 -2.17 14.06 -15.15
N GLY A 92 -0.89 14.38 -15.39
CA GLY A 92 0.07 13.41 -15.93
C GLY A 92 0.35 12.20 -15.01
N LEU A 93 0.33 12.37 -13.69
CA LEU A 93 0.47 11.27 -12.73
C LEU A 93 -0.77 10.38 -12.67
N LEU A 94 -1.97 10.97 -12.71
CA LEU A 94 -3.23 10.24 -12.73
C LEU A 94 -3.42 9.49 -14.05
N ASP A 95 -3.03 10.09 -15.18
CA ASP A 95 -3.02 9.43 -16.50
C ASP A 95 -2.04 8.26 -16.53
N LEU A 96 -0.86 8.41 -15.93
CA LEU A 96 0.09 7.32 -15.77
C LEU A 96 -0.52 6.18 -14.94
N ALA A 97 -1.15 6.49 -13.81
CA ALA A 97 -1.82 5.49 -12.97
C ALA A 97 -2.93 4.77 -13.74
N LEU A 98 -3.78 5.51 -14.45
CA LEU A 98 -4.85 4.97 -15.31
C LEU A 98 -4.28 4.01 -16.36
N LYS A 99 -3.25 4.44 -17.09
CA LYS A 99 -2.59 3.61 -18.11
C LYS A 99 -2.01 2.34 -17.52
N LYS A 100 -1.33 2.42 -16.37
CA LYS A 100 -0.72 1.25 -15.73
C LYS A 100 -1.77 0.28 -15.18
N LEU A 101 -2.86 0.75 -14.59
CA LEU A 101 -3.95 -0.12 -14.12
C LEU A 101 -4.74 -0.74 -15.28
N LYS A 102 -4.96 -0.01 -16.40
CA LYS A 102 -5.50 -0.63 -17.63
C LYS A 102 -4.58 -1.72 -18.18
N ASN A 103 -3.27 -1.49 -18.18
CA ASN A 103 -2.32 -2.54 -18.58
C ASN A 103 -2.37 -3.75 -17.63
N MET A 104 -2.63 -3.54 -16.34
CA MET A 104 -2.83 -4.60 -15.36
C MET A 104 -4.04 -5.48 -15.74
N LEU A 105 -5.15 -4.85 -16.15
CA LEU A 105 -6.34 -5.57 -16.63
C LEU A 105 -6.04 -6.44 -17.86
N ASN A 106 -5.18 -5.98 -18.76
CA ASN A 106 -4.75 -6.74 -19.94
C ASN A 106 -3.82 -7.92 -19.61
N GLU A 107 -3.31 -8.01 -18.38
CA GLU A 107 -2.37 -9.04 -17.92
C GLU A 107 -2.99 -9.92 -16.81
N MET A 108 -4.33 -9.95 -16.72
CA MET A 108 -5.04 -10.60 -15.61
C MET A 108 -4.74 -12.09 -15.49
N ASP A 109 -4.54 -12.79 -16.61
CA ASP A 109 -4.15 -14.22 -16.60
C ASP A 109 -2.88 -14.46 -15.78
N LYS A 110 -1.84 -13.62 -15.97
CA LYS A 110 -0.59 -13.71 -15.22
C LYS A 110 -0.78 -13.38 -13.75
N ILE A 111 -1.65 -12.42 -13.45
CA ILE A 111 -1.97 -12.00 -12.09
C ILE A 111 -2.66 -13.15 -11.34
N HIS A 112 -3.59 -13.85 -12.00
CA HIS A 112 -4.25 -15.04 -11.45
C HIS A 112 -3.30 -16.23 -11.29
N GLU A 113 -2.44 -16.50 -12.28
CA GLU A 113 -1.41 -17.54 -12.21
C GLU A 113 -0.48 -17.34 -11.00
N HIS A 114 -0.12 -16.09 -10.73
CA HIS A 114 0.69 -15.71 -9.57
C HIS A 114 -0.12 -15.57 -8.27
N GLY A 115 -1.46 -15.64 -8.35
CA GLY A 115 -2.35 -15.50 -7.21
C GLY A 115 -2.21 -14.16 -6.49
N VAL A 116 -1.98 -13.06 -7.24
CA VAL A 116 -1.79 -11.72 -6.66
C VAL A 116 -3.14 -11.03 -6.44
N CYS A 117 -3.46 -10.70 -5.20
CA CYS A 117 -4.59 -9.87 -4.81
C CYS A 117 -4.17 -8.40 -4.77
N ILE A 118 -4.83 -7.56 -5.56
CA ILE A 118 -4.51 -6.13 -5.63
C ILE A 118 -5.57 -5.35 -4.87
N ARG A 119 -5.12 -4.45 -4.00
CA ARG A 119 -5.95 -3.56 -3.20
C ARG A 119 -5.49 -2.13 -3.39
N VAL A 120 -6.42 -1.20 -3.53
CA VAL A 120 -6.10 0.23 -3.61
C VAL A 120 -6.60 0.89 -2.33
N LEU A 121 -5.69 1.53 -1.60
CA LEU A 121 -5.96 2.13 -0.30
C LEU A 121 -5.90 3.66 -0.42
N GLY A 122 -6.89 4.35 0.12
CA GLY A 122 -6.96 5.81 0.13
C GLY A 122 -8.34 6.35 -0.22
N ASN A 123 -8.45 7.67 -0.27
CA ASN A 123 -9.70 8.33 -0.54
C ASN A 123 -9.93 8.42 -2.05
N LEU A 124 -10.58 7.40 -2.60
CA LEU A 124 -10.81 7.24 -4.03
C LEU A 124 -11.75 8.31 -4.62
N SER A 125 -12.49 9.05 -3.79
CA SER A 125 -13.39 10.12 -4.26
C SER A 125 -12.66 11.29 -4.94
N TYR A 126 -11.36 11.48 -4.62
CA TYR A 126 -10.51 12.47 -5.27
C TYR A 126 -10.06 12.08 -6.69
N LEU A 127 -10.20 10.81 -7.06
CA LEU A 127 -9.73 10.33 -8.37
C LEU A 127 -10.76 10.65 -9.47
N PRO A 128 -10.32 10.85 -10.72
CA PRO A 128 -11.24 10.92 -11.87
C PRO A 128 -12.13 9.67 -11.96
N VAL A 129 -13.37 9.83 -12.39
CA VAL A 129 -14.38 8.73 -12.44
C VAL A 129 -13.87 7.51 -13.21
N GLU A 130 -13.22 7.74 -14.35
CA GLU A 130 -12.64 6.66 -15.15
C GLU A 130 -11.57 5.87 -14.38
N LEU A 131 -10.72 6.56 -13.61
CA LEU A 131 -9.72 5.93 -12.77
C LEU A 131 -10.37 5.16 -11.61
N GLN A 132 -11.43 5.70 -11.01
CA GLN A 132 -12.22 4.98 -9.99
C GLN A 132 -12.76 3.66 -10.53
N SER A 133 -13.35 3.67 -11.73
CA SER A 133 -13.89 2.46 -12.37
C SER A 133 -12.81 1.41 -12.65
N VAL A 134 -11.67 1.82 -13.19
CA VAL A 134 -10.55 0.90 -13.45
C VAL A 134 -9.97 0.33 -12.15
N VAL A 135 -9.78 1.16 -11.13
CA VAL A 135 -9.35 0.73 -9.79
C VAL A 135 -10.32 -0.32 -9.23
N ALA A 136 -11.62 -0.05 -9.33
CA ALA A 136 -12.64 -0.94 -8.82
C ALA A 136 -12.70 -2.28 -9.57
N GLU A 137 -12.51 -2.26 -10.89
CA GLU A 137 -12.46 -3.47 -11.71
C GLU A 137 -11.25 -4.34 -11.34
N VAL A 138 -10.06 -3.75 -11.20
CA VAL A 138 -8.84 -4.47 -10.79
C VAL A 138 -9.02 -5.14 -9.43
N MET A 139 -9.55 -4.42 -8.43
CA MET A 139 -9.78 -4.97 -7.10
C MET A 139 -10.81 -6.11 -7.15
N TYR A 140 -11.88 -5.95 -7.92
CA TYR A 140 -12.93 -6.98 -8.05
C TYR A 140 -12.42 -8.26 -8.70
N GLN A 141 -11.66 -8.16 -9.79
CA GLN A 141 -11.11 -9.31 -10.50
C GLN A 141 -10.13 -10.09 -9.63
N THR A 142 -9.35 -9.41 -8.79
CA THR A 142 -8.26 -10.03 -8.02
C THR A 142 -8.62 -10.37 -6.57
N GLN A 143 -9.85 -10.07 -6.12
CA GLN A 143 -10.24 -10.23 -4.71
C GLN A 143 -10.19 -11.67 -4.18
N ALA A 144 -10.35 -12.67 -5.05
CA ALA A 144 -10.33 -14.09 -4.69
C ALA A 144 -8.90 -14.67 -4.62
N ASN A 145 -7.90 -13.92 -5.10
CA ASN A 145 -6.52 -14.34 -5.05
C ASN A 145 -5.98 -14.27 -3.61
N THR A 146 -5.12 -15.22 -3.22
CA THR A 146 -4.68 -15.37 -1.81
C THR A 146 -3.19 -15.62 -1.63
N ARG A 147 -2.40 -15.72 -2.71
CA ARG A 147 -0.98 -16.10 -2.64
C ARG A 147 -0.09 -14.93 -2.25
N CYS A 148 -0.30 -13.78 -2.89
CA CYS A 148 0.47 -12.55 -2.67
C CYS A 148 -0.48 -11.35 -2.63
N PHE A 149 -0.11 -10.30 -1.90
CA PHE A 149 -0.93 -9.10 -1.76
C PHE A 149 -0.13 -7.86 -2.17
N LEU A 150 -0.74 -7.02 -3.01
CA LEU A 150 -0.21 -5.71 -3.38
C LEU A 150 -1.21 -4.63 -2.98
N ASN A 151 -0.83 -3.79 -2.02
CA ASN A 151 -1.59 -2.62 -1.64
C ASN A 151 -0.99 -1.37 -2.30
N ILE A 152 -1.79 -0.67 -3.09
CA ILE A 152 -1.38 0.55 -3.77
C ILE A 152 -2.06 1.72 -3.08
N CYS A 153 -1.29 2.55 -2.37
CA CYS A 153 -1.80 3.75 -1.74
C CYS A 153 -1.93 4.88 -2.78
N LEU A 154 -3.18 5.17 -3.20
CA LEU A 154 -3.54 6.23 -4.15
C LEU A 154 -4.51 7.19 -3.47
N SER A 155 -4.28 8.50 -3.67
CA SER A 155 -4.98 9.56 -2.93
C SER A 155 -5.05 9.26 -1.42
N TYR A 156 -3.90 8.89 -0.85
CA TYR A 156 -3.78 8.41 0.53
C TYR A 156 -2.95 9.35 1.40
N THR A 157 -3.40 9.60 2.63
CA THR A 157 -2.57 10.01 3.76
C THR A 157 -3.05 9.26 5.00
N SER A 158 -2.14 9.02 5.95
CA SER A 158 -2.48 8.27 7.16
C SER A 158 -3.46 9.04 8.04
N ARG A 159 -3.33 10.37 8.11
CA ARG A 159 -4.31 11.22 8.81
C ARG A 159 -5.71 11.15 8.19
N ASP A 160 -5.84 11.13 6.86
CA ASP A 160 -7.14 10.95 6.20
C ASP A 160 -7.72 9.55 6.48
N GLU A 161 -6.90 8.50 6.40
CA GLU A 161 -7.33 7.13 6.77
C GLU A 161 -7.82 7.06 8.22
N ILE A 162 -7.11 7.67 9.18
CA ILE A 162 -7.51 7.70 10.59
C ILE A 162 -8.83 8.45 10.77
N CYS A 163 -8.98 9.64 10.16
CA CYS A 163 -10.22 10.40 10.21
C CYS A 163 -11.40 9.60 9.63
N LYS A 164 -11.19 8.90 8.51
CA LYS A 164 -12.21 8.07 7.88
C LYS A 164 -12.56 6.85 8.74
N ALA A 165 -11.58 6.20 9.34
CA ALA A 165 -11.80 5.10 10.27
C ALA A 165 -12.60 5.56 11.52
N MET A 166 -12.32 6.75 12.05
CA MET A 166 -13.10 7.35 13.14
C MET A 166 -14.56 7.65 12.72
N GLN A 167 -14.79 8.11 11.49
CA GLN A 167 -16.16 8.31 10.95
C GLN A 167 -16.92 6.99 10.83
N GLU A 168 -16.26 5.91 10.39
CA GLU A 168 -16.85 4.57 10.32
C GLU A 168 -17.23 4.05 11.71
N LEU A 169 -16.37 4.24 12.72
CA LEU A 169 -16.66 3.89 14.10
C LEU A 169 -17.85 4.68 14.65
N ALA A 170 -17.89 5.99 14.45
CA ALA A 170 -19.00 6.84 14.85
C ALA A 170 -20.32 6.37 14.22
N THR A 171 -20.29 6.00 12.93
CA THR A 171 -21.44 5.40 12.22
C THR A 171 -21.84 4.05 12.84
N GLY A 172 -20.87 3.22 13.23
CA GLY A 172 -21.11 1.96 13.92
C GLY A 172 -21.81 2.13 15.27
N VAL A 173 -21.40 3.14 16.04
CA VAL A 173 -22.04 3.50 17.32
C VAL A 173 -23.43 4.08 17.12
N GLU A 174 -23.61 5.00 16.17
CA GLU A 174 -24.91 5.59 15.84
C GLU A 174 -25.94 4.52 15.42
N LYS A 175 -25.51 3.54 14.61
CA LYS A 175 -26.33 2.40 14.18
C LYS A 175 -26.50 1.32 15.26
N ARG A 176 -25.96 1.53 16.46
CA ARG A 176 -25.98 0.58 17.59
C ARG A 176 -25.39 -0.80 17.25
N ILE A 177 -24.45 -0.84 16.29
CA ILE A 177 -23.66 -2.04 15.98
C ILE A 177 -22.52 -2.16 16.99
N LEU A 178 -21.96 -1.03 17.42
CA LEU A 178 -20.98 -0.92 18.50
C LEU A 178 -21.56 -0.09 19.66
N SER A 179 -21.09 -0.34 20.87
CA SER A 179 -21.19 0.59 21.99
C SER A 179 -19.95 1.51 22.02
N PRO A 180 -20.02 2.69 22.67
CA PRO A 180 -18.85 3.54 22.86
C PRO A 180 -17.68 2.83 23.56
N ASN A 181 -17.97 1.84 24.40
CA ASN A 181 -16.95 1.06 25.12
C ASN A 181 -16.25 0.03 24.22
N ASP A 182 -16.82 -0.30 23.06
CA ASP A 182 -16.20 -1.19 22.07
C ASP A 182 -15.19 -0.44 21.17
N VAL A 183 -15.08 0.88 21.32
CA VAL A 183 -14.16 1.70 20.53
C VAL A 183 -12.77 1.66 21.16
N ASP A 184 -11.90 0.83 20.60
CA ASP A 184 -10.50 0.65 21.01
C ASP A 184 -9.53 0.64 19.80
N GLU A 185 -8.25 0.35 20.05
CA GLU A 185 -7.22 0.22 19.00
C GLU A 185 -7.56 -0.86 17.96
N THR A 186 -8.23 -1.93 18.38
CA THR A 186 -8.64 -3.03 17.49
C THR A 186 -9.76 -2.57 16.57
N ALA A 187 -10.81 -1.95 17.12
CA ALA A 187 -11.93 -1.41 16.38
C ALA A 187 -11.47 -0.37 15.36
N LEU A 188 -10.55 0.53 15.76
CA LEU A 188 -9.96 1.49 14.84
C LEU A 188 -9.21 0.81 13.69
N SER A 189 -8.38 -0.19 13.99
CA SER A 189 -7.67 -0.97 12.96
C SER A 189 -8.62 -1.70 12.01
N ARG A 190 -9.77 -2.18 12.49
CA ARG A 190 -10.82 -2.81 11.67
C ARG A 190 -11.58 -1.82 10.78
N ALA A 191 -11.59 -0.54 11.13
CA ALA A 191 -12.22 0.51 10.34
C ALA A 191 -11.30 1.13 9.27
N MET A 192 -9.99 0.87 9.32
CA MET A 192 -9.01 1.41 8.36
C MET A 192 -9.13 0.83 6.94
N TYR A 193 -8.55 1.51 5.95
CA TYR A 193 -8.46 0.99 4.58
C TYR A 193 -7.67 -0.32 4.54
N SER A 194 -6.60 -0.36 5.33
CA SER A 194 -5.68 -1.50 5.49
C SER A 194 -6.21 -2.65 6.38
N ARG A 195 -7.48 -2.65 6.81
CA ARG A 195 -8.06 -3.67 7.73
C ARG A 195 -7.92 -5.14 7.31
N LYS A 196 -7.66 -5.41 6.01
CA LYS A 196 -7.43 -6.75 5.43
C LYS A 196 -5.94 -7.12 5.34
N SER A 197 -5.06 -6.24 5.76
CA SER A 197 -3.61 -6.37 5.70
C SER A 197 -3.03 -6.57 7.09
N ARG A 198 -1.87 -7.21 7.17
CA ARG A 198 -1.07 -7.17 8.39
C ARG A 198 -0.36 -5.83 8.49
N ASP A 199 0.04 -5.44 9.69
CA ASP A 199 0.94 -4.30 9.83
C ASP A 199 2.28 -4.57 9.13
N PRO A 200 2.92 -3.56 8.50
CA PRO A 200 4.22 -3.74 7.89
C PRO A 200 5.27 -4.20 8.92
N ASP A 201 6.09 -5.18 8.56
CA ASP A 201 7.24 -5.56 9.35
C ASP A 201 8.43 -4.62 9.08
N LEU A 202 8.53 -4.14 7.85
CA LEU A 202 9.60 -3.26 7.36
C LEU A 202 9.00 -2.14 6.50
N LEU A 203 9.30 -0.89 6.83
CA LEU A 203 9.01 0.28 6.01
C LEU A 203 10.32 0.80 5.41
N ILE A 204 10.39 0.88 4.09
CA ILE A 204 11.55 1.39 3.36
C ILE A 204 11.19 2.75 2.76
N ARG A 205 12.08 3.72 2.91
CA ARG A 205 12.01 4.99 2.18
C ARG A 205 13.30 5.28 1.44
N THR A 206 13.17 5.57 0.15
CA THR A 206 14.28 5.97 -0.72
C THR A 206 14.56 7.47 -0.68
N SER A 207 15.62 7.89 -1.37
CA SER A 207 16.04 9.26 -1.67
C SER A 207 16.68 10.09 -0.55
N GLY A 208 16.97 9.47 0.60
CA GLY A 208 17.72 10.09 1.70
C GLY A 208 16.89 10.97 2.63
N GLU A 209 15.59 11.07 2.39
CA GLU A 209 14.68 11.83 3.25
C GLU A 209 14.32 11.03 4.51
N ILE A 210 14.53 11.60 5.70
CA ILE A 210 14.30 10.93 6.99
C ILE A 210 12.96 11.38 7.59
N ARG A 211 11.85 11.04 6.92
CA ARG A 211 10.48 11.28 7.42
C ARG A 211 9.51 10.23 6.84
N LEU A 212 8.31 10.11 7.40
CA LEU A 212 7.28 9.19 6.88
C LEU A 212 6.34 9.83 5.85
N SER A 213 6.30 11.17 5.77
CA SER A 213 5.42 11.89 4.84
C SER A 213 3.94 11.46 4.92
N ASP A 214 3.42 11.27 6.14
CA ASP A 214 2.01 10.90 6.38
C ASP A 214 1.62 9.55 5.74
N PHE A 215 2.53 8.58 5.78
CA PHE A 215 2.34 7.24 5.24
C PHE A 215 2.29 6.19 6.36
N MET A 216 1.20 5.41 6.41
CA MET A 216 1.04 4.24 7.29
C MET A 216 1.43 4.50 8.77
N LEU A 217 1.08 5.67 9.33
CA LEU A 217 1.57 6.09 10.65
C LEU A 217 1.08 5.16 11.77
N TRP A 218 -0.16 4.69 11.67
CA TRP A 218 -0.75 3.76 12.63
C TRP A 218 -0.10 2.38 12.53
N GLN A 219 -0.08 1.84 11.32
CA GLN A 219 0.36 0.48 10.99
C GLN A 219 1.86 0.32 11.19
N SER A 220 2.65 1.39 10.96
CA SER A 220 4.10 1.34 11.08
C SER A 220 4.66 1.69 12.46
N SER A 221 3.80 1.83 13.47
CA SER A 221 4.20 2.09 14.86
C SER A 221 5.16 1.04 15.43
N ARG A 222 5.08 -0.20 14.93
CA ARG A 222 5.94 -1.34 15.33
C ARG A 222 6.65 -2.01 14.14
N SER A 223 7.04 -1.21 13.15
CA SER A 223 7.87 -1.65 12.01
C SER A 223 9.34 -1.30 12.21
N VAL A 224 10.25 -2.04 11.55
CA VAL A 224 11.59 -1.53 11.27
C VAL A 224 11.46 -0.46 10.19
N ILE A 225 12.13 0.68 10.37
CA ILE A 225 12.14 1.76 9.39
C ILE A 225 13.54 1.89 8.81
N GLU A 226 13.68 1.70 7.51
CA GLU A 226 14.94 1.82 6.79
C GLU A 226 14.88 3.02 5.82
N PHE A 227 15.75 4.00 6.07
CA PHE A 227 15.96 5.14 5.17
C PHE A 227 17.22 4.90 4.34
N THR A 228 17.09 4.98 3.01
CA THR A 228 18.22 4.85 2.10
C THR A 228 18.35 6.05 1.18
N SER A 229 19.57 6.45 0.87
CA SER A 229 19.89 7.61 0.04
C SER A 229 19.65 7.40 -1.45
N VAL A 230 19.58 6.14 -1.91
CA VAL A 230 19.38 5.81 -3.33
C VAL A 230 18.04 6.36 -3.84
N LEU A 231 18.02 6.92 -5.04
CA LEU A 231 16.77 7.38 -5.68
C LEU A 231 15.95 6.16 -6.13
N TRP A 232 14.62 6.23 -6.05
CA TRP A 232 13.76 5.07 -6.34
C TRP A 232 14.07 4.38 -7.68
N PRO A 233 14.18 5.04 -8.84
CA PRO A 233 14.51 4.36 -10.10
C PRO A 233 15.87 3.65 -10.11
N GLU A 234 16.80 4.02 -9.22
CA GLU A 234 18.14 3.43 -9.06
C GLU A 234 18.17 2.32 -8.00
N PHE A 235 17.05 2.03 -7.36
CA PHE A 235 16.96 0.98 -6.34
C PHE A 235 17.32 -0.39 -6.93
N THR A 236 18.01 -1.22 -6.16
CA THR A 236 18.54 -2.51 -6.63
C THR A 236 18.20 -3.59 -5.62
N ILE A 237 18.32 -4.86 -6.03
CA ILE A 237 18.15 -5.99 -5.12
C ILE A 237 19.08 -5.88 -3.90
N TRP A 238 20.31 -5.37 -4.05
CA TRP A 238 21.24 -5.21 -2.94
C TRP A 238 20.72 -4.25 -1.86
N HIS A 239 20.04 -3.18 -2.27
CA HIS A 239 19.39 -2.27 -1.34
C HIS A 239 18.22 -2.95 -0.59
N LEU A 240 17.43 -3.78 -1.30
CA LEU A 240 16.37 -4.58 -0.66
C LEU A 240 16.95 -5.57 0.35
N LEU A 241 17.99 -6.33 -0.03
CA LEU A 241 18.65 -7.29 0.85
C LEU A 241 19.26 -6.62 2.08
N ALA A 242 19.86 -5.43 1.92
CA ALA A 242 20.37 -4.64 3.03
C ALA A 242 19.26 -4.21 4.00
N ALA A 243 18.10 -3.77 3.49
CA ALA A 243 16.95 -3.42 4.31
C ALA A 243 16.39 -4.64 5.06
N VAL A 244 16.33 -5.81 4.42
CA VAL A 244 15.91 -7.07 5.06
C VAL A 244 16.91 -7.53 6.12
N LEU A 245 18.22 -7.36 5.90
CA LEU A 245 19.24 -7.60 6.93
C LEU A 245 19.06 -6.67 8.13
N CYS A 246 18.75 -5.40 7.89
CA CYS A 246 18.45 -4.45 8.95
C CYS A 246 17.24 -4.91 9.78
N TYR A 247 16.18 -5.38 9.10
CA TYR A 247 15.04 -6.01 9.75
C TYR A 247 15.44 -7.22 10.61
N GLN A 248 16.22 -8.15 10.05
CA GLN A 248 16.66 -9.36 10.77
C GLN A 248 17.45 -9.03 12.03
N ARG A 249 18.30 -7.99 11.98
CA ARG A 249 19.09 -7.53 13.12
C ARG A 249 18.24 -6.92 14.23
N GLN A 250 17.18 -6.18 13.89
CA GLN A 250 16.35 -5.47 14.86
C GLN A 250 15.13 -6.28 15.34
N ARG A 251 14.77 -7.36 14.64
CA ARG A 251 13.56 -8.15 14.89
C ARG A 251 13.42 -8.61 16.34
N GLY A 252 14.50 -9.07 16.99
CA GLY A 252 14.42 -9.56 18.37
C GLY A 252 13.95 -8.50 19.36
N LEU A 253 14.34 -7.23 19.15
CA LEU A 253 13.85 -6.09 19.94
C LEU A 253 12.37 -5.84 19.64
N LEU A 254 11.98 -5.82 18.36
CA LEU A 254 10.58 -5.62 17.97
C LEU A 254 9.63 -6.67 18.54
N GLU A 255 10.04 -7.94 18.56
CA GLU A 255 9.21 -9.01 19.12
C GLU A 255 9.00 -8.82 20.62
N ALA A 256 10.03 -8.42 21.35
CA ALA A 256 9.89 -8.06 22.77
C ALA A 256 8.92 -6.88 22.97
N PHE A 257 8.99 -5.84 22.12
CA PHE A 257 8.05 -4.72 22.15
C PHE A 257 6.60 -5.14 21.80
N ARG A 258 6.43 -6.06 20.83
CA ARG A 258 5.09 -6.58 20.44
C ARG A 258 4.48 -7.44 21.54
N CYS A 259 5.27 -8.24 22.25
CA CYS A 259 4.80 -9.09 23.35
C CYS A 259 4.49 -8.31 24.65
N ALA A 260 5.06 -7.11 24.84
CA ALA A 260 4.82 -6.28 26.02
C ALA A 260 3.53 -5.42 25.94
N GLY A 261 2.84 -5.41 24.79
CA GLY A 261 1.57 -4.71 24.63
C GLY A 261 0.41 -5.42 25.35
N PRO A 262 -0.69 -4.70 25.67
CA PRO A 262 -1.85 -5.29 26.32
C PRO A 262 -2.39 -6.46 25.49
N SER A 263 -2.23 -7.67 26.04
CA SER A 263 -2.75 -8.90 25.47
C SER A 263 -4.22 -9.05 25.84
N GLN A 264 -5.11 -8.38 25.10
CA GLN A 264 -6.55 -8.65 25.14
C GLN A 264 -7.21 -8.14 23.86
N LEU A 265 -7.06 -8.89 22.77
CA LEU A 265 -7.94 -8.79 21.61
C LEU A 265 -9.32 -9.32 22.04
N HIS A 266 -10.16 -8.45 22.59
CA HIS A 266 -11.57 -8.78 22.76
C HIS A 266 -12.23 -8.81 21.37
N SER A 267 -12.20 -9.97 20.73
CA SER A 267 -13.05 -10.23 19.55
C SER A 267 -14.49 -10.37 20.01
N SER A 268 -15.16 -9.25 20.26
CA SER A 268 -16.60 -9.23 20.53
C SER A 268 -17.38 -9.61 19.27
N GLN A 269 -18.53 -10.26 19.44
CA GLN A 269 -19.47 -10.51 18.36
C GLN A 269 -19.88 -9.20 17.66
N ASP A 270 -19.94 -8.11 18.40
CA ASP A 270 -20.32 -6.79 17.89
C ASP A 270 -19.21 -6.16 17.03
N LEU A 271 -17.94 -6.39 17.39
CA LEU A 271 -16.80 -6.01 16.57
C LEU A 271 -16.76 -6.76 15.23
N GLN A 272 -17.15 -8.05 15.23
CA GLN A 272 -17.27 -8.82 14.00
C GLN A 272 -18.41 -8.28 13.13
N LYS A 273 -19.60 -8.06 13.70
CA LYS A 273 -20.74 -7.44 12.98
C LYS A 273 -20.37 -6.08 12.41
N PHE A 274 -19.62 -5.27 13.16
CA PHE A 274 -19.11 -3.99 12.69
C PHE A 274 -18.17 -4.15 11.49
N THR A 275 -17.20 -5.05 11.59
CA THR A 275 -16.24 -5.33 10.52
C THR A 275 -16.95 -5.79 9.24
N ASP A 276 -17.93 -6.69 9.38
CA ASP A 276 -18.75 -7.16 8.26
C ASP A 276 -19.55 -6.01 7.65
N SER A 277 -20.14 -5.14 8.48
CA SER A 277 -20.88 -3.96 8.04
C SER A 277 -20.03 -2.96 7.26
N VAL A 278 -18.78 -2.72 7.70
CA VAL A 278 -17.80 -1.89 6.99
C VAL A 278 -17.46 -2.54 5.64
N GLU A 279 -17.25 -3.86 5.61
CA GLU A 279 -16.94 -4.58 4.38
C GLU A 279 -18.11 -4.56 3.39
N THR A 280 -19.35 -4.75 3.83
CA THR A 280 -20.54 -4.64 2.98
C THR A 280 -20.62 -3.26 2.33
N ARG A 281 -20.48 -2.18 3.10
CA ARG A 281 -20.47 -0.81 2.55
C ARG A 281 -19.34 -0.60 1.55
N TRP A 282 -18.17 -1.15 1.82
CA TRP A 282 -17.04 -1.08 0.90
C TRP A 282 -17.31 -1.82 -0.41
N GLN A 283 -17.90 -3.02 -0.37
CA GLN A 283 -18.27 -3.78 -1.56
C GLN A 283 -19.35 -3.07 -2.39
N GLU A 284 -20.35 -2.46 -1.74
CA GLU A 284 -21.34 -1.62 -2.42
C GLU A 284 -20.69 -0.41 -3.12
N LYS A 285 -19.76 0.27 -2.43
CA LYS A 285 -18.97 1.38 -2.99
C LYS A 285 -18.16 0.92 -4.21
N LEU A 286 -17.52 -0.25 -4.12
CA LEU A 286 -16.76 -0.86 -5.20
C LEU A 286 -17.65 -1.15 -6.42
N GLN A 287 -18.81 -1.76 -6.20
CA GLN A 287 -19.80 -2.08 -7.24
C GLN A 287 -20.25 -0.81 -7.98
N ARG A 288 -20.54 0.28 -7.26
CA ARG A 288 -20.95 1.57 -7.85
C ARG A 288 -19.84 2.17 -8.72
N MET A 289 -18.59 2.16 -8.24
CA MET A 289 -17.45 2.66 -9.02
C MET A 289 -17.25 1.87 -10.31
N ARG A 290 -17.41 0.55 -10.30
CA ARG A 290 -17.34 -0.30 -11.51
C ARG A 290 -18.39 0.06 -12.55
N LEU A 291 -19.58 0.43 -12.10
CA LEU A 291 -20.67 0.89 -12.97
C LEU A 291 -20.51 2.35 -13.42
N GLY A 292 -19.39 3.01 -13.12
CA GLY A 292 -19.12 4.40 -13.50
C GLY A 292 -19.91 5.43 -12.68
N GLN A 293 -20.53 5.02 -11.58
CA GLN A 293 -21.24 5.93 -10.68
C GLN A 293 -20.23 6.64 -9.77
N THR A 294 -20.31 7.96 -9.71
CA THR A 294 -19.44 8.78 -8.87
C THR A 294 -19.64 8.45 -7.40
N VAL A 295 -18.54 8.28 -6.66
CA VAL A 295 -18.55 8.26 -5.20
C VAL A 295 -18.03 9.58 -4.64
N GLN A 296 -18.43 10.70 -5.27
CA GLN A 296 -18.16 12.01 -4.70
C GLN A 296 -18.88 12.09 -3.35
N GLU A 297 -18.10 11.94 -2.29
CA GLU A 297 -18.49 12.44 -0.98
C GLU A 297 -18.48 13.95 -1.14
N VAL A 298 -19.67 14.57 -1.11
CA VAL A 298 -19.83 16.03 -1.15
C VAL A 298 -18.77 16.61 -0.21
N PRO A 299 -17.87 17.49 -0.67
CA PRO A 299 -16.91 18.09 0.23
C PRO A 299 -17.72 18.75 1.33
N VAL A 300 -17.44 18.39 2.59
CA VAL A 300 -17.85 19.23 3.72
C VAL A 300 -17.17 20.55 3.44
N THR A 301 -17.92 21.49 2.86
CA THR A 301 -17.47 22.85 2.64
C THR A 301 -17.03 23.35 3.98
N SER A 302 -15.72 23.51 4.17
CA SER A 302 -15.18 24.33 5.24
C SER A 302 -15.82 25.70 5.07
N SER A 303 -16.64 26.06 6.05
CA SER A 303 -17.16 27.41 6.28
C SER A 303 -16.10 28.48 6.08
#